data_AF-A0AAJ2NTE0-F1
#
_entry.id   AF-A0AAJ2NTE0-F1
#
_cell.length_a   1.000
_cell.length_b   1.000
_cell.length_c   1.000
_cell.angle_alpha   90.00
_cell.angle_beta   90.00
_cell.angle_gamma   90.00
#
_symmetry.space_group_name_H-M   'P 1'
#
loop_
_entity.id
_entity.type
_entity.pdbx_description
1 polymer ?
#
loop_
_entity_poly.entity_id
_entity_poly.type
_entity_poly.pdbx_seq_one_letter_code
_entity_poly.pdbx_strand_id
1 'polypeptide(L)' 'MVYKSKEHAQEEILHHYLSGKWKGILSLIVEIINSAVFVFLIVYGWRILKFISQQISPSMGLNMTLIYSAVFISSIVCLI' A
#
# COMPACT_ATOMS: atom_id res chain seq x y z
N MET A 1 18.09 -9.38 -11.32
CA MET A 1 17.00 -8.47 -10.87
C MET A 1 15.65 -9.12 -11.19
N VAL A 2 15.00 -9.71 -10.18
CA VAL A 2 13.84 -10.62 -10.29
C VAL A 2 12.51 -9.86 -10.05
N TYR A 3 12.35 -8.68 -10.66
CA TYR A 3 11.19 -7.81 -10.38
C TYR A 3 10.65 -7.07 -11.62
N LYS A 4 10.89 -7.59 -12.84
CA LYS A 4 10.39 -6.95 -14.08
C LYS A 4 9.37 -7.78 -14.86
N SER A 5 8.79 -8.84 -14.26
CA SER A 5 7.84 -9.73 -14.95
C SER A 5 6.63 -10.13 -14.09
N LYS A 6 6.29 -9.39 -13.03
CA LYS A 6 5.14 -9.69 -12.15
C LYS A 6 3.94 -8.77 -12.32
N GLU A 7 3.94 -7.87 -13.30
CA GLU A 7 2.72 -7.20 -13.76
C GLU A 7 1.79 -8.18 -14.50
N HIS A 8 2.31 -9.29 -15.05
CA HIS A 8 1.52 -10.23 -15.84
C HIS A 8 0.65 -11.22 -15.05
N ALA A 9 0.98 -11.56 -13.79
CA ALA A 9 0.26 -12.63 -13.11
C ALA A 9 -1.16 -12.24 -12.66
N GLN A 10 -1.40 -10.95 -12.38
CA GLN A 10 -2.71 -10.45 -11.95
C GLN A 10 -3.58 -10.01 -13.15
N GLU A 11 -2.95 -9.53 -14.23
CA GLU A 11 -3.63 -9.19 -15.47
C GLU A 11 -4.07 -10.42 -16.28
N GLU A 12 -3.28 -11.50 -16.34
CA GLU A 12 -3.62 -12.68 -17.17
C GLU A 12 -4.92 -13.36 -16.72
N ILE A 13 -5.15 -13.50 -15.43
CA ILE A 13 -6.35 -14.19 -14.90
C ILE A 13 -7.61 -13.34 -15.13
N LEU A 14 -7.50 -12.03 -14.93
CA LEU A 14 -8.63 -11.11 -15.07
C LEU A 14 -8.99 -10.90 -16.56
N HIS A 15 -8.00 -10.85 -17.44
CA HIS A 15 -8.23 -10.75 -18.88
C HIS A 15 -8.85 -12.00 -19.49
N HIS A 16 -8.51 -13.19 -18.97
CA HIS A 16 -9.04 -14.45 -19.50
C HIS A 16 -10.53 -14.65 -19.18
N TYR A 17 -11.01 -14.12 -18.04
CA TYR A 17 -12.37 -14.33 -17.58
C TYR A 17 -13.32 -13.13 -17.73
N LEU A 18 -12.83 -11.91 -17.89
CA LEU A 18 -13.66 -10.71 -17.84
C LEU A 18 -13.73 -9.99 -19.19
N SER A 19 -14.95 -9.90 -19.76
CA SER A 19 -15.19 -9.20 -21.03
C SER A 19 -14.73 -7.74 -20.98
N GLY A 20 -14.13 -7.24 -22.07
CA GLY A 20 -13.35 -5.99 -22.09
C GLY A 20 -14.05 -4.73 -21.58
N LYS A 21 -15.39 -4.69 -21.54
CA LYS A 21 -16.17 -3.57 -20.98
C LYS A 21 -16.13 -3.52 -19.45
N TRP A 22 -16.06 -4.67 -18.79
CA TRP A 22 -16.01 -4.77 -17.33
C TRP A 22 -14.60 -4.64 -16.77
N LYS A 23 -13.57 -4.96 -17.57
CA LYS A 23 -12.17 -4.81 -17.17
C LYS A 23 -11.82 -3.36 -16.81
N GLY A 24 -12.27 -2.40 -17.63
CA GLY A 24 -12.01 -0.97 -17.38
C GLY A 24 -12.68 -0.47 -16.09
N ILE A 25 -13.93 -0.85 -15.86
CA ILE A 25 -14.68 -0.47 -14.64
C ILE A 25 -14.03 -1.10 -13.40
N LEU A 26 -13.67 -2.39 -13.47
CA LEU A 26 -13.04 -3.07 -12.35
C LEU A 26 -11.66 -2.48 -12.03
N SER A 27 -10.87 -2.17 -13.05
CA SER A 27 -9.57 -1.51 -12.89
C SER A 27 -9.72 -0.16 -12.19
N LEU A 28 -10.69 0.65 -12.62
CA LEU A 28 -10.96 1.96 -12.03
C LEU A 28 -11.44 1.85 -10.58
N ILE A 29 -12.28 0.85 -10.26
CA ILE A 29 -12.71 0.57 -8.89
C ILE A 29 -11.51 0.16 -8.02
N VAL A 30 -10.67 -0.74 -8.50
CA VAL A 30 -9.47 -1.19 -7.78
C VAL A 30 -8.54 -0.02 -7.52
N GLU A 31 -8.34 0.86 -8.50
CA GLU A 31 -7.50 2.04 -8.38
C GLU A 31 -8.06 3.04 -7.35
N ILE A 32 -9.37 3.29 -7.36
CA ILE A 32 -10.04 4.13 -6.34
C ILE A 32 -9.86 3.53 -4.95
N ILE A 33 -10.09 2.22 -4.78
CA ILE A 33 -9.94 1.56 -3.48
C ILE A 33 -8.49 1.64 -3.01
N ASN A 34 -7.53 1.38 -3.90
CA ASN A 34 -6.12 1.40 -3.56
C ASN A 34 -5.66 2.82 -3.17
N SER A 35 -6.07 3.83 -3.93
CA SER A 35 -5.83 5.23 -3.61
C SER A 35 -6.42 5.61 -2.25
N ALA A 36 -7.67 5.22 -1.98
CA ALA A 36 -8.33 5.48 -0.70
C ALA A 36 -7.57 4.83 0.48
N VAL A 37 -7.09 3.59 0.31
CA VAL A 37 -6.29 2.88 1.32
C VAL A 37 -4.97 3.61 1.57
N PHE A 38 -4.26 4.04 0.54
CA PHE A 38 -3.01 4.77 0.72
C PHE A 38 -3.22 6.15 1.37
N VAL A 39 -4.26 6.89 0.97
CA VAL A 39 -4.62 8.15 1.64
C VAL A 39 -4.94 7.91 3.12
N PHE A 40 -5.69 6.85 3.44
CA PHE A 40 -5.96 6.47 4.82
C PHE A 40 -4.66 6.18 5.59
N LEU A 41 -3.75 5.39 5.02
CA LEU A 41 -2.47 5.06 5.65
C LEU A 41 -1.57 6.30 5.83
N ILE A 42 -1.60 7.27 4.92
CA ILE A 42 -0.88 8.54 5.07
C ILE A 42 -1.45 9.33 6.25
N VAL A 43 -2.77 9.55 6.31
CA VAL A 43 -3.40 10.34 7.36
C VAL A 43 -3.21 9.72 8.74
N TYR A 44 -3.45 8.41 8.87
CA TYR A 44 -3.32 7.71 10.14
C TYR A 44 -1.87 7.41 10.51
N GLY A 45 -1.01 7.11 9.53
CA GLY A 45 0.43 6.93 9.75
C GLY A 45 1.06 8.18 10.34
N TRP A 46 0.73 9.37 9.80
CA TRP A 46 1.18 10.65 10.35
C TRP A 46 0.71 10.88 11.79
N ARG A 47 -0.54 10.54 12.10
CA ARG A 47 -1.08 10.65 13.46
C ARG A 47 -0.37 9.71 14.43
N ILE A 48 -0.20 8.44 14.04
CA ILE A 48 0.44 7.41 14.85
C ILE A 48 1.88 7.80 15.17
N LEU A 49 2.63 8.32 14.18
CA LEU A 49 4.02 8.79 14.35
C LEU A 49 4.19 9.77 15.51
N LYS A 50 3.20 10.63 15.79
CA LYS A 50 3.26 11.56 16.94
C LYS A 50 3.23 10.82 18.29
N PHE A 51 2.45 9.74 18.40
CA PHE A 51 2.23 9.01 19.66
C PHE A 51 3.32 7.99 19.99
N ILE A 52 3.91 7.37 18.97
CA ILE A 52 4.90 6.30 19.12
C ILE A 52 6.35 6.79 19.20
N SER A 53 6.57 8.10 19.09
CA SER A 53 7.91 8.72 19.05
C SER A 53 8.84 8.29 20.19
N GLN A 54 8.24 7.97 21.34
CA GLN A 54 8.93 7.56 22.56
C GLN A 54 8.73 6.07 22.93
N GLN A 55 8.05 5.30 22.08
CA GLN A 55 7.78 3.88 22.33
C GLN A 55 8.89 3.01 21.77
N ILE A 56 9.48 2.18 22.63
CA ILE A 56 10.46 1.16 22.27
C ILE A 56 9.75 -0.19 22.26
N SER A 57 9.94 -0.95 21.19
CA SER A 57 9.47 -2.34 21.10
C SER A 57 10.21 -3.19 22.15
N PRO A 58 9.51 -3.81 23.12
CA PRO A 58 10.17 -4.60 24.16
C PRO A 58 10.77 -5.91 23.62
N SER A 59 10.21 -6.46 22.53
CA SER A 59 10.70 -7.69 21.91
C SER A 59 11.84 -7.45 20.92
N MET A 60 11.88 -6.27 20.28
CA MET A 60 12.87 -5.94 19.25
C MET A 60 13.94 -4.95 19.72
N GLY A 61 13.73 -4.25 20.83
CA GLY A 61 14.62 -3.20 21.31
C GLY A 61 14.70 -1.97 20.41
N LEU A 62 13.82 -1.85 19.40
CA LEU A 62 13.83 -0.78 18.41
C LEU A 62 12.79 0.29 18.72
N ASN A 63 13.10 1.53 18.35
CA ASN A 63 12.11 2.60 18.40
C ASN A 63 11.00 2.33 17.37
N MET A 64 9.76 2.26 17.85
CA MET A 64 8.59 1.98 17.02
C MET A 64 8.41 3.01 15.90
N THR A 65 8.87 4.25 16.12
CA THR A 65 8.89 5.31 15.10
C THR A 65 9.49 4.83 13.79
N LEU A 66 10.57 4.03 13.82
CA LEU A 66 11.20 3.51 12.60
C LEU A 66 10.25 2.60 11.82
N ILE A 67 9.59 1.66 12.52
CA ILE A 67 8.69 0.68 11.91
C ILE A 67 7.48 1.37 11.29
N TYR A 68 6.83 2.27 12.04
CA TYR A 68 5.64 2.96 11.55
C TYR A 68 5.97 4.09 10.56
N SER A 69 7.17 4.66 10.60
CA SER A 69 7.64 5.59 9.56
C SER A 69 7.80 4.88 8.21
N ALA A 70 8.22 3.61 8.19
CA ALA A 70 8.30 2.83 6.97
C ALA A 70 6.91 2.60 6.34
N VAL A 71 5.88 2.38 7.16
CA VAL A 71 4.48 2.28 6.69
C VAL A 71 4.00 3.61 6.10
N PHE A 72 4.31 4.72 6.75
CA PHE A 72 3.96 6.05 6.24
C PHE A 72 4.66 6.39 4.93
N ILE A 73 5.98 6.20 4.86
CA ILE A 73 6.79 6.48 3.66
C ILE A 73 6.37 5.58 2.50
N SER A 74 6.18 4.28 2.73
CA SER A 74 5.72 3.36 1.68
C SER A 74 4.34 3.75 1.14
N SER A 75 3.44 4.23 1.99
CA SER A 75 2.11 4.69 1.54
C SER A 75 2.19 5.96 0.70
N ILE A 76 3.13 6.87 0.99
CA ILE A 76 3.41 8.04 0.14
C ILE A 76 3.97 7.59 -1.22
N VAL A 77 4.97 6.71 -1.20
CA VAL A 77 5.63 6.24 -2.43
C VAL A 77 4.67 5.45 -3.33
N CYS A 78 3.76 4.66 -2.77
CA CYS A 78 2.79 3.91 -3.56
C CYS A 78 1.62 4.75 -4.09
N LEU A 79 1.43 5.97 -3.57
CA LEU A 79 0.40 6.91 -4.03
C LEU A 79 0.93 7.86 -5.13
N ILE A 80 2.23 8.12 -5.16
CA ILE A 80 2.92 8.94 -6.18
C ILE A 80 3.22 8.10 -7.42
#